data_AF-A0A959S9T6-F1
#
_entry.id   AF-A0A959S9T6-F1
#
_cell.length_a   1.000
_cell.length_b   1.000
_cell.length_c   1.000
_cell.angle_alpha   90.00
_cell.angle_beta   90.00
_cell.angle_gamma   90.00
#
_symmetry.space_group_name_H-M   'P 1'
#
loop_
_entity.id
_entity.type
_entity.pdbx_description
1 polymer ?
#
loop_
_entity_poly.entity_id
_entity_poly.type
_entity_poly.pdbx_seq_one_letter_code
_entity_poly.pdbx_strand_id
1 'polypeptide(L)'
;MAKSDVKAPVKATKTTSENGKATRTSSKAENTIAEKLVELYRLQHIDTQVDKIRTQRGELPLEVQDLEDEVAGLETRMTKLQEELGEMEAQVADKQNLIKDAKSQIKKYEAQQAKVRNNREYDSLTKEVEFQNLEIQLAEKRIKEAKAQIDAKKTVVEESKVRHDERKKDLDLKKKELDAIIAETEKEEKEL
;
A
#
# COMPACT_ATOMS: atom_id res chain seq x y z
N MET A 1 50.44 -51.20 53.83
CA MET A 1 51.73 -51.89 54.06
C MET A 1 51.89 -52.92 52.96
N ALA A 2 52.72 -52.60 51.96
CA ALA A 2 53.98 -53.29 51.66
C ALA A 2 53.73 -54.75 51.20
N LYS A 3 54.09 -55.15 49.98
CA LYS A 3 55.48 -55.17 49.50
C LYS A 3 55.55 -55.07 47.98
N SER A 4 56.34 -54.11 47.52
CA SER A 4 57.20 -54.23 46.35
C SER A 4 58.30 -55.24 46.63
N ASP A 5 58.69 -56.06 45.66
CA ASP A 5 60.09 -56.45 45.49
C ASP A 5 60.38 -56.84 44.03
N VAL A 6 61.54 -56.39 43.59
CA VAL A 6 62.10 -56.35 42.24
C VAL A 6 63.08 -57.52 42.07
N LYS A 7 63.07 -58.22 40.92
CA LYS A 7 64.31 -58.68 40.24
C LYS A 7 64.07 -59.21 38.81
N ALA A 8 64.83 -58.65 37.87
CA ALA A 8 64.92 -58.99 36.43
C ALA A 8 65.96 -60.14 36.19
N PRO A 9 66.47 -60.48 34.97
CA PRO A 9 66.17 -59.98 33.61
C PRO A 9 66.26 -61.02 32.43
N VAL A 10 66.07 -60.52 31.20
CA VAL A 10 66.61 -60.95 29.87
C VAL A 10 66.17 -62.29 29.24
N LYS A 11 65.44 -62.21 28.11
CA LYS A 11 65.97 -62.66 26.80
C LYS A 11 65.36 -61.89 25.64
N ALA A 12 66.25 -61.25 24.89
CA ALA A 12 65.98 -60.49 23.67
C ALA A 12 66.00 -61.40 22.44
N THR A 13 65.12 -61.10 21.49
CA THR A 13 65.27 -61.23 20.02
C THR A 13 64.19 -60.33 19.43
N LYS A 14 64.44 -59.03 19.18
CA LYS A 14 65.11 -58.43 18.02
C LYS A 14 64.50 -58.86 16.68
N THR A 15 63.52 -58.09 16.20
CA THR A 15 63.41 -57.68 14.80
C THR A 15 62.97 -56.23 14.74
N THR A 16 63.98 -55.37 14.63
CA THR A 16 63.94 -54.04 14.04
C THR A 16 63.36 -54.09 12.63
N SER A 17 62.44 -53.17 12.33
CA SER A 17 62.50 -52.35 11.12
C SER A 17 61.63 -51.11 11.32
N GLU A 18 62.23 -50.06 11.89
CA GLU A 18 61.84 -48.71 11.50
C GLU A 18 62.09 -48.58 9.99
N ASN A 19 61.19 -47.92 9.26
CA ASN A 19 61.43 -46.58 8.73
C ASN A 19 60.53 -46.31 7.50
N GLY A 20 60.02 -45.08 7.41
CA GLY A 20 59.90 -44.42 6.10
C GLY A 20 58.52 -44.32 5.44
N LYS A 21 57.78 -43.28 5.84
CA LYS A 21 57.37 -42.14 4.98
C LYS A 21 56.41 -42.37 3.79
N ALA A 22 55.37 -41.51 3.82
CA ALA A 22 54.53 -41.03 2.71
C ALA A 22 53.46 -42.02 2.20
N THR A 23 52.18 -41.67 2.17
CA THR A 23 51.66 -40.64 1.27
C THR A 23 50.20 -40.35 1.60
N ARG A 24 49.84 -39.06 1.53
CA ARG A 24 48.49 -38.52 1.48
C ARG A 24 47.92 -38.81 0.09
N THR A 25 47.06 -39.81 -0.10
CA THR A 25 46.26 -39.92 -1.34
C THR A 25 45.00 -40.75 -1.17
N SER A 26 43.87 -40.07 -1.35
CA SER A 26 42.61 -40.55 -1.92
C SER A 26 41.98 -41.84 -1.38
N SER A 27 40.97 -41.67 -0.55
CA SER A 27 39.75 -42.48 -0.66
C SER A 27 38.54 -41.54 -0.63
N LYS A 28 38.34 -40.82 -1.75
CA LYS A 28 36.98 -40.47 -2.17
C LYS A 28 36.29 -41.83 -2.31
N ALA A 29 35.49 -42.18 -1.31
CA ALA A 29 34.70 -43.40 -1.33
C ALA A 29 33.97 -43.44 -2.68
N GLU A 30 34.08 -44.57 -3.38
CA GLU A 30 33.33 -44.81 -4.59
C GLU A 30 31.85 -44.91 -4.18
N ASN A 31 31.14 -43.77 -4.12
CA ASN A 31 29.70 -43.76 -3.94
C ASN A 31 29.14 -44.73 -5.00
N THR A 32 28.37 -45.71 -4.54
CA THR A 32 27.73 -46.70 -5.42
C THR A 32 26.89 -45.94 -6.45
N ILE A 33 26.66 -46.54 -7.62
CA ILE A 33 25.86 -45.89 -8.68
C ILE A 33 24.50 -45.45 -8.13
N ALA A 34 23.93 -46.24 -7.21
CA ALA A 34 22.69 -45.91 -6.50
C ALA A 34 22.81 -44.66 -5.61
N GLU A 35 23.86 -44.53 -4.79
CA GLU A 35 24.08 -43.35 -3.94
C GLU A 35 24.30 -42.09 -4.76
N LYS A 36 25.06 -42.18 -5.87
CA LYS A 36 25.25 -41.05 -6.81
C LYS A 36 23.94 -40.62 -7.45
N LEU A 37 23.06 -41.57 -7.81
CA LEU A 37 21.74 -41.28 -8.36
C LEU A 37 20.83 -40.57 -7.34
N VAL A 38 20.88 -40.98 -6.07
CA VAL A 38 20.13 -40.34 -4.97
C VAL A 38 20.65 -38.91 -4.72
N GLU A 39 21.96 -38.73 -4.66
CA GLU A 39 22.58 -37.41 -4.52
C GLU A 39 22.24 -36.48 -5.70
N LEU A 40 22.28 -37.00 -6.93
CA LEU A 40 21.93 -36.25 -8.13
C LEU A 40 20.45 -35.84 -8.14
N TYR A 41 19.55 -36.74 -7.74
CA TYR A 41 18.12 -36.42 -7.62
C TYR A 41 17.86 -35.35 -6.55
N ARG A 42 18.55 -35.43 -5.41
CA ARG A 42 18.46 -34.42 -4.36
C ARG A 42 18.96 -33.05 -4.84
N LEU A 43 20.08 -33.01 -5.56
CA LEU A 43 20.60 -31.78 -6.15
C LEU A 43 19.62 -31.18 -7.16
N GLN A 44 19.10 -31.98 -8.08
CA GLN A 44 18.11 -31.52 -9.07
C GLN A 44 16.83 -30.99 -8.39
N HIS A 45 16.40 -31.62 -7.28
CA HIS A 45 15.26 -31.14 -6.51
C HIS A 45 15.53 -29.77 -5.89
N ILE A 46 16.71 -29.57 -5.29
CA ILE A 46 17.15 -28.29 -4.74
C ILE A 46 17.26 -27.23 -5.85
N ASP A 47 17.89 -27.55 -6.98
CA ASP A 47 18.02 -26.63 -8.12
C ASP A 47 16.63 -26.18 -8.62
N THR A 48 15.67 -27.12 -8.71
CA THR A 48 14.28 -26.80 -9.10
C THR A 48 13.58 -25.89 -8.07
N GLN A 49 13.86 -26.07 -6.78
CA GLN A 49 13.32 -25.19 -5.72
C GLN A 49 13.95 -23.80 -5.78
N VAL A 50 15.27 -23.72 -5.98
CA VAL A 50 16.01 -22.45 -6.13
C VAL A 50 15.51 -21.68 -7.35
N ASP A 51 15.26 -22.34 -8.48
CA ASP A 51 14.73 -21.68 -9.67
C ASP A 51 13.33 -21.10 -9.43
N LYS A 52 12.44 -21.83 -8.75
CA LYS A 52 11.11 -21.32 -8.38
C LYS A 52 11.20 -20.09 -7.48
N ILE A 53 12.07 -20.13 -6.48
CA ILE A 53 12.32 -19.01 -5.57
C ILE A 53 12.85 -17.79 -6.35
N ARG A 54 13.77 -17.99 -7.30
CA ARG A 54 14.30 -16.90 -8.14
C ARG A 54 13.24 -16.29 -9.04
N THR A 55 12.38 -17.12 -9.65
CA THR A 55 11.23 -16.63 -10.43
C THR A 55 10.28 -15.82 -9.54
N GLN A 56 9.93 -16.33 -8.35
CA GLN A 56 9.08 -15.61 -7.39
C GLN A 56 9.72 -14.30 -6.92
N ARG A 57 11.03 -14.27 -6.64
CA ARG A 57 11.78 -13.05 -6.30
C ARG A 57 11.87 -12.04 -7.45
N GLY A 58 11.60 -12.44 -8.69
CA GLY A 58 11.53 -11.53 -9.83
C GLY A 58 10.10 -11.01 -10.08
N GLU A 59 9.13 -11.91 -10.10
CA GLU A 59 7.72 -11.60 -10.42
C GLU A 59 7.02 -10.85 -9.27
N LEU A 60 7.25 -11.25 -8.03
CA LEU A 60 6.54 -10.71 -6.87
C LEU A 60 6.91 -9.23 -6.57
N PRO A 61 8.18 -8.79 -6.66
CA PRO A 61 8.49 -7.36 -6.53
C PRO A 61 7.89 -6.48 -7.61
N LEU A 62 7.76 -6.99 -8.85
CA LEU A 62 7.09 -6.28 -9.93
C LEU A 62 5.59 -6.14 -9.64
N GLU A 63 4.94 -7.21 -9.16
CA GLU A 63 3.53 -7.17 -8.76
C GLU A 63 3.30 -6.20 -7.59
N VAL A 64 4.22 -6.16 -6.61
CA VAL A 64 4.16 -5.17 -5.51
C VAL A 64 4.31 -3.75 -6.06
N GLN A 65 5.25 -3.49 -6.95
CA GLN A 65 5.44 -2.18 -7.56
C GLN A 65 4.20 -1.74 -8.35
N ASP A 66 3.63 -2.62 -9.18
CA ASP A 66 2.42 -2.35 -9.95
C ASP A 66 1.23 -2.00 -9.03
N LEU A 67 1.09 -2.71 -7.90
CA LEU A 67 0.06 -2.43 -6.89
C LEU A 67 0.33 -1.12 -6.14
N GLU A 68 1.60 -0.76 -5.86
CA GLU A 68 1.96 0.54 -5.28
C GLU A 68 1.56 1.69 -6.21
N ASP A 69 1.85 1.55 -7.50
CA ASP A 69 1.49 2.54 -8.52
C ASP A 69 -0.04 2.64 -8.70
N GLU A 70 -0.77 1.51 -8.67
CA GLU A 70 -2.24 1.50 -8.69
C GLU A 70 -2.82 2.23 -7.47
N VAL A 71 -2.31 1.93 -6.26
CA VAL A 71 -2.75 2.58 -5.02
C VAL A 71 -2.47 4.08 -5.04
N ALA A 72 -1.26 4.50 -5.46
CA ALA A 72 -0.91 5.91 -5.58
C ALA A 72 -1.79 6.66 -6.60
N GLY A 73 -2.12 6.00 -7.71
CA GLY A 73 -3.07 6.50 -8.71
C GLY A 73 -4.48 6.69 -8.14
N LEU A 74 -4.97 5.71 -7.38
CA LEU A 74 -6.26 5.78 -6.69
C LEU A 74 -6.28 6.88 -5.62
N GLU A 75 -5.21 7.02 -4.82
CA GLU A 75 -5.08 8.11 -3.83
C GLU A 75 -5.14 9.49 -4.50
N THR A 76 -4.39 9.68 -5.58
CA THR A 76 -4.40 10.94 -6.34
C THR A 76 -5.80 11.25 -6.87
N ARG A 77 -6.51 10.24 -7.38
CA ARG A 77 -7.89 10.40 -7.86
C ARG A 77 -8.84 10.75 -6.71
N MET A 78 -8.70 10.12 -5.55
CA MET A 78 -9.51 10.43 -4.37
C MET A 78 -9.28 11.86 -3.88
N THR A 79 -8.02 12.31 -3.81
CA THR A 79 -7.70 13.69 -3.42
C THR A 79 -8.36 14.70 -4.35
N LYS A 80 -8.27 14.48 -5.67
CA LYS A 80 -8.94 15.34 -6.65
C LYS A 80 -10.46 15.36 -6.47
N LEU A 81 -11.08 14.20 -6.25
CA LEU A 81 -12.53 14.13 -6.01
C LEU A 81 -12.93 14.86 -4.72
N GLN A 82 -12.10 14.80 -3.67
CA GLN A 82 -12.33 15.53 -2.41
C GLN A 82 -12.16 17.04 -2.58
N GLU A 83 -11.15 17.48 -3.33
CA GLU A 83 -10.94 18.89 -3.67
C GLU A 83 -12.15 19.45 -4.45
N GLU A 84 -12.58 18.75 -5.49
CA GLU A 84 -13.76 19.14 -6.27
C GLU A 84 -15.05 19.19 -5.43
N LEU A 85 -15.19 18.30 -4.46
CA LEU A 85 -16.32 18.30 -3.54
C LEU A 85 -16.26 19.51 -2.60
N GLY A 86 -15.08 19.83 -2.07
CA GLY A 86 -14.84 21.03 -1.28
C GLY A 86 -15.15 22.32 -2.04
N GLU A 87 -14.75 22.40 -3.32
CA GLU A 87 -15.09 23.53 -4.19
C GLU A 87 -16.61 23.67 -4.39
N MET A 88 -17.32 22.57 -4.62
CA MET A 88 -18.78 22.59 -4.75
C MET A 88 -19.46 23.03 -3.45
N GLU A 89 -18.98 22.57 -2.29
CA GLU A 89 -19.48 22.99 -0.97
C GLU A 89 -19.22 24.48 -0.71
N ALA A 90 -18.05 25.01 -1.10
CA ALA A 90 -17.74 26.43 -1.04
C ALA A 90 -18.68 27.25 -1.93
N GLN A 91 -18.94 26.81 -3.17
CA GLN A 91 -19.91 27.47 -4.05
C GLN A 91 -21.32 27.50 -3.45
N VAL A 92 -21.75 26.43 -2.76
CA VAL A 92 -23.02 26.41 -2.05
C VAL A 92 -23.04 27.45 -0.92
N ALA A 93 -21.96 27.56 -0.15
CA ALA A 93 -21.84 28.57 0.92
C ALA A 93 -21.90 30.01 0.37
N ASP A 94 -21.22 30.28 -0.74
CA ASP A 94 -21.25 31.59 -1.40
C ASP A 94 -22.67 31.95 -1.87
N LYS A 95 -23.40 30.99 -2.45
CA LYS A 95 -24.80 31.20 -2.84
C LYS A 95 -25.71 31.44 -1.64
N GLN A 96 -25.45 30.80 -0.50
CA GLN A 96 -26.19 31.07 0.73
C GLN A 96 -25.94 32.48 1.27
N ASN A 97 -24.71 32.99 1.14
CA ASN A 97 -24.38 34.36 1.53
C ASN A 97 -25.06 35.38 0.60
N LEU A 98 -25.05 35.13 -0.71
CA LEU A 98 -25.83 35.91 -1.69
C LEU A 98 -27.32 36.02 -1.32
N ILE A 99 -27.93 34.91 -0.89
CA ILE A 99 -29.34 34.91 -0.44
C ILE A 99 -29.52 35.80 0.81
N LYS A 100 -28.59 35.77 1.77
CA LYS A 100 -28.66 36.62 2.96
C LYS A 100 -28.55 38.10 2.60
N ASP A 101 -27.65 38.43 1.68
CA ASP A 101 -27.45 39.81 1.24
C ASP A 101 -28.66 40.33 0.46
N ALA A 102 -29.20 39.54 -0.46
CA ALA A 102 -30.43 39.87 -1.18
C ALA A 102 -31.61 40.09 -0.21
N LYS A 103 -31.77 39.22 0.81
CA LYS A 103 -32.79 39.41 1.87
C LYS A 103 -32.58 40.70 2.68
N SER A 104 -31.33 41.11 2.89
CA SER A 104 -31.01 42.38 3.55
C SER A 104 -31.38 43.58 2.67
N GLN A 105 -31.12 43.50 1.37
CA GLN A 105 -31.49 44.55 0.41
C GLN A 105 -33.00 44.69 0.27
N ILE A 106 -33.74 43.58 0.19
CA ILE A 106 -35.21 43.59 0.18
C ILE A 106 -35.76 44.38 1.35
N LYS A 107 -35.29 44.11 2.58
CA LYS A 107 -35.72 44.86 3.78
C LYS A 107 -35.44 46.36 3.69
N LYS A 108 -34.31 46.75 3.08
CA LYS A 108 -33.97 48.17 2.88
C LYS A 108 -34.92 48.81 1.86
N TYR A 109 -35.20 48.13 0.75
CA TYR A 109 -36.10 48.63 -0.28
C TYR A 109 -37.55 48.71 0.21
N GLU A 110 -38.03 47.73 0.97
CA GLU A 110 -39.35 47.75 1.63
C GLU A 110 -39.47 48.93 2.61
N ALA A 111 -38.43 49.19 3.41
CA ALA A 111 -38.41 50.32 4.33
C ALA A 111 -38.38 51.69 3.61
N GLN A 112 -37.74 51.76 2.44
CA GLN A 112 -37.77 52.96 1.60
C GLN A 112 -39.15 53.13 0.97
N GLN A 113 -39.75 52.05 0.46
CA GLN A 113 -41.06 52.04 -0.18
C GLN A 113 -42.16 52.59 0.74
N ALA A 114 -42.10 52.28 2.05
CA ALA A 114 -43.02 52.82 3.04
C ALA A 114 -42.93 54.35 3.25
N LYS A 115 -41.85 54.99 2.81
CA LYS A 115 -41.61 56.44 2.94
C LYS A 115 -41.86 57.21 1.63
N VAL A 116 -42.03 56.51 0.52
CA VAL A 116 -42.19 57.12 -0.80
C VAL A 116 -43.63 57.60 -0.99
N ARG A 117 -43.76 58.84 -1.46
CA ARG A 117 -45.05 59.49 -1.78
C ARG A 117 -45.31 59.64 -3.29
N ASN A 118 -44.31 59.31 -4.11
CA ASN A 118 -44.35 59.42 -5.56
C ASN A 118 -44.56 58.02 -6.18
N ASN A 119 -45.66 57.84 -6.93
CA ASN A 119 -45.96 56.55 -7.57
C ASN A 119 -44.82 56.03 -8.47
N ARG A 120 -44.08 56.91 -9.15
CA ARG A 120 -42.99 56.48 -10.04
C ARG A 120 -41.82 55.86 -9.27
N GLU A 121 -41.48 56.45 -8.13
CA GLU A 121 -40.44 55.93 -7.24
C GLU A 121 -40.90 54.64 -6.54
N TYR A 122 -42.18 54.57 -6.18
CA TYR A 122 -42.78 53.37 -5.59
C TYR A 122 -42.71 52.18 -6.56
N ASP A 123 -43.09 52.39 -7.82
CA ASP A 123 -43.01 51.35 -8.86
C ASP A 123 -41.56 50.91 -9.12
N SER A 124 -40.61 51.86 -9.06
CA SER A 124 -39.19 51.53 -9.23
C SER A 124 -38.66 50.65 -8.09
N LEU A 125 -38.98 50.98 -6.84
CA LEU A 125 -38.59 50.17 -5.68
C LEU A 125 -39.28 48.81 -5.67
N THR A 126 -40.53 48.74 -6.13
CA THR A 126 -41.27 47.47 -6.25
C THR A 126 -40.54 46.51 -7.21
N LYS A 127 -40.12 47.01 -8.38
CA LYS A 127 -39.35 46.23 -9.36
C LYS A 127 -38.00 45.77 -8.81
N GLU A 128 -37.35 46.60 -7.99
CA GLU A 128 -36.10 46.23 -7.34
C GLU A 128 -36.32 45.10 -6.33
N VAL A 129 -37.38 45.15 -5.52
CA VAL A 129 -37.75 44.05 -4.60
C VAL A 129 -38.07 42.77 -5.38
N GLU A 130 -38.81 42.86 -6.49
CA GLU A 130 -39.07 41.72 -7.37
C GLU A 130 -37.78 41.12 -7.95
N PHE A 131 -36.87 41.98 -8.41
CA PHE A 131 -35.57 41.56 -8.92
C PHE A 131 -34.75 40.79 -7.86
N GLN A 132 -34.64 41.32 -6.64
CA GLN A 132 -33.94 40.65 -5.54
C GLN A 132 -34.62 39.32 -5.17
N ASN A 133 -35.95 39.23 -5.22
CA ASN A 133 -36.67 37.97 -4.99
C ASN A 133 -36.38 36.92 -6.08
N LEU A 134 -36.29 37.34 -7.35
CA LEU A 134 -35.90 36.45 -8.45
C LEU A 134 -34.46 35.96 -8.31
N GLU A 135 -33.54 36.81 -7.85
CA GLU A 135 -32.16 36.39 -7.56
C GLU A 135 -32.10 35.34 -6.45
N ILE A 136 -32.90 35.49 -5.39
CA ILE A 136 -33.01 34.49 -4.32
C ILE A 136 -33.49 33.15 -4.90
N GLN A 137 -34.57 33.14 -5.69
CA GLN A 137 -35.10 31.91 -6.29
C GLN A 137 -34.07 31.23 -7.20
N LEU A 138 -33.33 32.01 -7.99
CA LEU A 138 -32.26 31.49 -8.84
C LEU A 138 -31.13 30.87 -8.02
N ALA A 139 -30.71 31.55 -6.94
CA ALA A 139 -29.68 31.05 -6.04
C ALA A 139 -30.14 29.76 -5.32
N GLU A 140 -31.38 29.69 -4.85
CA GLU A 140 -31.97 28.50 -4.23
C GLU A 140 -32.03 27.32 -5.20
N LYS A 141 -32.42 27.56 -6.46
CA LYS A 141 -32.39 26.53 -7.51
C LYS A 141 -30.98 26.01 -7.75
N ARG A 142 -29.99 26.90 -7.89
CA ARG A 142 -28.58 26.51 -8.06
C ARG A 142 -28.03 25.73 -6.86
N ILE A 143 -28.40 26.12 -5.63
CA ILE A 143 -28.02 25.37 -4.43
C ILE A 143 -28.61 23.95 -4.47
N LYS A 144 -29.86 23.80 -4.88
CA LYS A 144 -30.51 22.48 -4.97
C LYS A 144 -29.82 21.58 -6.00
N GLU A 145 -29.49 22.13 -7.18
CA GLU A 145 -28.74 21.42 -8.22
C GLU A 145 -27.34 21.04 -7.74
N ALA A 146 -26.61 21.98 -7.13
CA ALA A 146 -25.28 21.72 -6.58
C ALA A 146 -25.29 20.67 -5.47
N LYS A 147 -26.29 20.68 -4.58
CA LYS A 147 -26.46 19.64 -3.55
C LYS A 147 -26.66 18.26 -4.16
N ALA A 148 -27.49 18.13 -5.19
CA ALA A 148 -27.67 16.86 -5.87
C ALA A 148 -26.37 16.36 -6.54
N GLN A 149 -25.56 17.27 -7.08
CA GLN A 149 -24.23 16.92 -7.62
C GLN A 149 -23.25 16.52 -6.52
N ILE A 150 -23.25 17.20 -5.38
CA ILE A 150 -22.44 16.85 -4.21
C ILE A 150 -22.81 15.45 -3.72
N ASP A 151 -24.09 15.14 -3.61
CA ASP A 151 -24.56 13.81 -3.17
C ASP A 151 -24.11 12.72 -4.15
N ALA A 152 -24.24 12.96 -5.46
CA ALA A 152 -23.76 12.02 -6.47
C ALA A 152 -22.23 11.83 -6.41
N LYS A 153 -21.45 12.92 -6.22
CA LYS A 153 -19.99 12.82 -6.07
C LYS A 153 -19.58 12.12 -4.78
N LYS A 154 -20.33 12.30 -3.67
CA LYS A 154 -20.09 11.59 -2.41
C LYS A 154 -20.16 10.08 -2.61
N THR A 155 -21.16 9.59 -3.35
CA THR A 155 -21.25 8.17 -3.70
C THR A 155 -20.02 7.69 -4.47
N VAL A 156 -19.56 8.45 -5.47
CA VAL A 156 -18.36 8.10 -6.25
C VAL A 156 -17.08 8.10 -5.38
N VAL A 157 -16.97 9.02 -4.43
CA VAL A 157 -15.87 9.05 -3.46
C VAL A 157 -15.90 7.82 -2.56
N GLU A 158 -17.07 7.43 -2.07
CA GLU A 158 -17.24 6.22 -1.26
C GLU A 158 -16.85 4.96 -2.05
N GLU A 159 -17.32 4.81 -3.28
CA GLU A 159 -16.93 3.69 -4.16
C GLU A 159 -15.42 3.67 -4.42
N SER A 160 -14.81 4.83 -4.67
CA SER A 160 -13.36 4.94 -4.90
C SER A 160 -12.57 4.58 -3.65
N LYS A 161 -13.07 4.96 -2.48
CA LYS A 161 -12.46 4.63 -1.19
C LYS A 161 -12.50 3.13 -0.90
N VAL A 162 -13.63 2.46 -1.18
CA VAL A 162 -13.73 1.00 -1.04
C VAL A 162 -12.69 0.31 -1.91
N ARG A 163 -12.57 0.71 -3.19
CA ARG A 163 -11.56 0.13 -4.10
C ARG A 163 -10.13 0.39 -3.63
N HIS A 164 -9.85 1.58 -3.13
CA HIS A 164 -8.53 1.92 -2.56
C HIS A 164 -8.22 1.05 -1.34
N ASP A 165 -9.17 0.90 -0.41
CA ASP A 165 -9.00 0.07 0.79
C ASP A 165 -8.80 -1.42 0.46
N GLU A 166 -9.46 -1.93 -0.59
CA GLU A 166 -9.24 -3.30 -1.11
C GLU A 166 -7.83 -3.46 -1.67
N ARG A 167 -7.42 -2.60 -2.60
CA ARG A 167 -6.08 -2.68 -3.21
C ARG A 167 -4.95 -2.47 -2.23
N LYS A 168 -5.17 -1.63 -1.21
CA LYS A 168 -4.22 -1.42 -0.12
C LYS A 168 -4.04 -2.68 0.73
N LYS A 169 -5.12 -3.42 1.00
CA LYS A 169 -5.03 -4.72 1.69
C LYS A 169 -4.27 -5.74 0.86
N ASP A 170 -4.56 -5.81 -0.44
CA ASP A 170 -3.85 -6.73 -1.35
C ASP A 170 -2.35 -6.41 -1.38
N LEU A 171 -2.00 -5.13 -1.48
CA LEU A 171 -0.62 -4.66 -1.41
C LEU A 171 0.06 -5.06 -0.09
N ASP A 172 -0.60 -4.84 1.06
CA ASP A 172 -0.06 -5.19 2.37
C ASP A 172 0.16 -6.70 2.53
N LEU A 173 -0.70 -7.53 1.94
CA LEU A 173 -0.53 -8.99 1.93
C LEU A 173 0.66 -9.40 1.07
N LYS A 174 0.75 -8.88 -0.16
CA LYS A 174 1.83 -9.19 -1.11
C LYS A 174 3.20 -8.74 -0.60
N LYS A 175 3.26 -7.59 0.09
CA LYS A 175 4.47 -7.14 0.79
C LYS A 175 4.91 -8.10 1.88
N LYS A 176 3.97 -8.58 2.71
CA LYS A 176 4.29 -9.57 3.76
C LYS A 176 4.76 -10.90 3.17
N GLU A 177 4.15 -11.35 2.08
CA GLU A 177 4.60 -12.55 1.35
C GLU A 177 6.02 -12.36 0.82
N LEU A 178 6.32 -11.21 0.22
CA LEU A 178 7.65 -10.88 -0.29
C LEU A 178 8.70 -10.86 0.84
N ASP A 179 8.40 -10.18 1.95
CA ASP A 179 9.28 -10.11 3.11
C ASP A 179 9.55 -11.48 3.72
N ALA A 180 8.53 -12.35 3.78
CA ALA A 180 8.67 -13.71 4.28
C ALA A 180 9.59 -14.57 3.38
N ILE A 181 9.43 -14.48 2.06
CA ILE A 181 10.28 -15.19 1.09
C ILE A 181 11.72 -14.68 1.17
N ILE A 182 11.93 -13.37 1.28
CA ILE A 182 13.27 -12.80 1.45
C ILE A 182 13.91 -13.33 2.75
N ALA A 183 13.17 -13.33 3.87
CA ALA A 183 13.68 -13.80 5.14
C ALA A 183 13.99 -15.31 5.17
N GLU A 184 13.21 -16.13 4.47
CA GLU A 184 13.46 -17.57 4.33
C GLU A 184 14.69 -17.83 3.48
N THR A 185 14.79 -17.18 2.31
CA THR A 185 15.94 -17.33 1.40
C THR A 185 17.25 -16.83 2.00
N GLU A 186 17.25 -15.72 2.74
CA GLU A 186 18.44 -15.24 3.45
C GLU A 186 18.93 -16.20 4.53
N LYS A 187 18.05 -17.02 5.13
CA LYS A 187 18.46 -18.04 6.10
C LYS A 187 19.08 -19.23 5.39
N GLU A 188 18.43 -19.73 4.34
CA GLU A 188 18.94 -20.85 3.54
C GLU A 188 20.30 -20.52 2.90
N GLU A 189 20.49 -19.30 2.38
CA GLU A 189 21.77 -18.84 1.85
C GLU A 189 22.88 -18.73 2.92
N LYS A 190 22.55 -18.54 4.20
CA LYS A 190 23.52 -18.51 5.32
C LYS A 190 23.85 -19.90 5.87
N GLU A 191 22.97 -20.87 5.68
CA GLU A 191 23.16 -22.25 6.13
C GLU A 191 23.93 -23.12 5.11
N LEU A 192 24.03 -22.68 3.86
CA LEU A 192 24.84 -23.25 2.77
C LEU A 192 26.31 -22.79 2.81
#